data_AF-A0A838Y9J3-F1
#
_entry.id   AF-A0A838Y9J3-F1
#
_cell.length_a   1.000
_cell.length_b   1.000
_cell.length_c   1.000
_cell.angle_alpha   90.00
_cell.angle_beta   90.00
_cell.angle_gamma   90.00
#
_symmetry.space_group_name_H-M   'P 1'
#
loop_
_entity.id
_entity.type
_entity.pdbx_description
1 polymer ?
#
loop_
_entity_poly.entity_id
_entity_poly.type
_entity_poly.pdbx_seq_one_letter_code
_entity_poly.pdbx_strand_id
1 'polypeptide(L)'
;MSCNYFSYTFNKYSILTFIALFCSSSYSESPKYIEPIVKGALFNTEDVDLLATDRHKIASSIASFTVNKFKDKLDAKGVKIAPRLIALALNLDPRNRHAAIANFQFKNEIPRKNSKPEYSAITLAQVLQSRAQILIKSGNNVNVLLAGYMLSAAVEIDSSNENAVDGLKMYQKDIGKIDWDLLLGKKGK
;
A
#
# COMPACT_ATOMS: atom_id res chain seq x y z
N MET A 1 -66.94 9.75 -38.28
CA MET A 1 -65.66 9.03 -38.10
C MET A 1 -65.90 7.86 -37.16
N SER A 2 -65.96 6.67 -37.75
CA SER A 2 -66.32 5.41 -37.13
C SER A 2 -65.09 4.81 -36.43
N CYS A 3 -65.16 4.58 -35.12
CA CYS A 3 -64.09 3.91 -34.38
C CYS A 3 -64.47 2.43 -34.22
N ASN A 4 -63.75 1.55 -34.93
CA ASN A 4 -63.96 0.11 -34.86
C ASN A 4 -63.41 -0.43 -33.53
N TYR A 5 -64.26 -1.12 -32.78
CA TYR A 5 -63.86 -1.97 -31.66
C TYR A 5 -63.11 -3.19 -32.21
N PHE A 6 -61.80 -3.27 -31.97
CA PHE A 6 -61.04 -4.50 -32.19
C PHE A 6 -60.98 -5.28 -30.87
N SER A 7 -61.80 -6.33 -30.78
CA SER A 7 -61.73 -7.29 -29.68
C SER A 7 -60.65 -8.32 -29.99
N TYR A 8 -59.53 -8.29 -29.26
CA TYR A 8 -58.60 -9.43 -29.23
C TYR A 8 -58.92 -10.31 -28.02
N THR A 9 -59.38 -11.52 -28.33
CA THR A 9 -59.59 -12.62 -27.38
C THR A 9 -58.26 -13.08 -26.78
N PHE A 10 -58.20 -13.09 -25.45
CA PHE A 10 -57.12 -13.64 -24.63
C PHE A 10 -56.77 -15.08 -25.04
N ASN A 11 -55.56 -15.29 -25.56
CA ASN A 11 -54.96 -16.62 -25.65
C ASN A 11 -54.09 -16.85 -24.40
N LYS A 12 -54.43 -17.87 -23.61
CA LYS A 12 -53.95 -18.12 -22.23
C LYS A 12 -52.51 -18.65 -22.12
N TYR A 13 -51.72 -18.64 -23.19
CA TYR A 13 -50.38 -19.26 -23.21
C TYR A 13 -49.28 -18.36 -23.77
N SER A 14 -49.25 -17.08 -23.39
CA SER A 14 -48.12 -16.22 -23.77
C SER A 14 -47.95 -14.98 -22.88
N ILE A 15 -47.95 -15.17 -21.55
CA ILE A 15 -47.56 -14.12 -20.60
C ILE A 15 -46.69 -14.76 -19.52
N LEU A 16 -45.40 -14.93 -19.82
CA LEU A 16 -44.35 -15.12 -18.82
C LEU A 16 -42.99 -14.68 -19.39
N THR A 17 -42.94 -13.50 -19.99
CA THR A 17 -41.71 -12.71 -20.15
C THR A 17 -41.79 -11.51 -19.21
N PHE A 18 -41.86 -11.81 -17.92
CA PHE A 18 -41.75 -10.81 -16.85
C PHE A 18 -40.26 -10.61 -16.53
N ILE A 19 -39.69 -9.55 -17.11
CA ILE A 19 -38.60 -8.72 -16.59
C ILE A 19 -37.56 -9.49 -15.74
N ALA A 20 -36.65 -10.18 -16.41
CA ALA A 20 -35.34 -10.53 -15.85
C ALA A 20 -34.28 -9.59 -16.46
N LEU A 21 -34.44 -8.27 -16.26
CA LEU A 21 -33.28 -7.39 -16.28
C LEU A 21 -32.53 -7.67 -14.99
N PHE A 22 -31.56 -8.59 -15.09
CA PHE A 22 -30.51 -8.78 -14.09
C PHE A 22 -29.81 -7.44 -13.87
N CYS A 23 -30.32 -6.67 -12.90
CA CYS A 23 -29.52 -5.69 -12.20
C CYS A 23 -28.53 -6.48 -11.34
N SER A 24 -27.50 -7.04 -12.00
CA SER A 24 -26.29 -7.48 -11.36
C SER A 24 -25.62 -6.22 -10.81
N SER A 25 -26.16 -5.73 -9.70
CA SER A 25 -25.43 -4.85 -8.79
C SER A 25 -24.28 -5.70 -8.28
N SER A 26 -23.19 -5.69 -9.05
CA SER A 26 -21.91 -6.16 -8.59
C SER A 26 -21.59 -5.33 -7.35
N TYR A 27 -21.94 -5.88 -6.19
CA TYR A 27 -21.58 -5.35 -4.90
C TYR A 27 -20.05 -5.48 -4.84
N SER A 28 -19.37 -4.48 -5.39
CA SER A 28 -17.92 -4.39 -5.36
C SER A 28 -17.58 -4.02 -3.93
N GLU A 29 -17.30 -5.05 -3.12
CA GLU A 29 -16.79 -4.87 -1.77
C GLU A 29 -15.59 -3.93 -1.86
N SER A 30 -15.71 -2.76 -1.19
CA SER A 30 -14.66 -1.75 -1.25
C SER A 30 -13.36 -2.38 -0.74
N PRO A 31 -12.24 -2.27 -1.47
CA PRO A 31 -11.01 -2.96 -1.10
C PRO A 31 -10.61 -2.62 0.34
N LYS A 32 -10.40 -3.65 1.16
CA LYS A 32 -10.11 -3.49 2.60
C LYS A 32 -8.60 -3.46 2.86
N TYR A 33 -8.21 -2.81 3.95
CA TYR A 33 -6.82 -2.86 4.42
C TYR A 33 -6.42 -4.31 4.73
N ILE A 34 -5.32 -4.76 4.12
CA ILE A 34 -4.72 -6.07 4.40
C ILE A 34 -3.58 -5.84 5.38
N GLU A 35 -3.71 -6.38 6.59
CA GLU A 35 -2.67 -6.32 7.60
C GLU A 35 -1.39 -7.03 7.12
N PRO A 36 -0.22 -6.37 7.18
CA PRO A 36 1.06 -7.04 6.94
C PRO A 36 1.38 -8.02 8.07
N ILE A 37 1.71 -9.25 7.72
CA ILE A 37 2.08 -10.30 8.67
C ILE A 37 3.62 -10.35 8.79
N VAL A 38 4.17 -9.67 9.79
CA VAL A 38 5.63 -9.62 10.02
C VAL A 38 6.02 -10.64 11.09
N LYS A 39 6.38 -11.86 10.67
CA LYS A 39 6.84 -12.94 11.57
C LYS A 39 8.34 -12.87 11.91
N GLY A 40 9.12 -12.21 11.05
CA GLY A 40 10.54 -11.90 11.26
C GLY A 40 10.85 -10.63 10.50
N ALA A 41 11.45 -9.65 11.19
CA ALA A 41 11.78 -8.37 10.57
C ALA A 41 12.97 -8.54 9.63
N LEU A 42 12.69 -8.54 8.32
CA LEU A 42 13.65 -8.88 7.27
C LEU A 42 14.90 -8.01 7.28
N PHE A 43 14.77 -6.75 7.74
CA PHE A 43 15.85 -5.77 7.74
C PHE A 43 16.32 -5.38 9.14
N ASN A 44 15.89 -6.12 10.17
CA ASN A 44 16.39 -5.94 11.52
C ASN A 44 17.47 -6.97 11.84
N THR A 45 18.53 -6.96 11.03
CA THR A 45 19.69 -7.86 11.15
C THR A 45 20.99 -7.05 11.15
N GLU A 46 22.10 -7.71 11.46
CA GLU A 46 23.44 -7.10 11.40
C GLU A 46 23.97 -6.95 9.97
N ASP A 47 23.42 -7.72 9.01
CA ASP A 47 23.79 -7.66 7.59
C ASP A 47 23.31 -6.38 6.87
N VAL A 48 22.47 -5.58 7.55
CA VAL A 48 21.96 -4.33 7.04
C VAL A 48 22.91 -3.18 7.38
N ASP A 49 23.48 -2.54 6.36
CA ASP A 49 24.39 -1.38 6.51
C ASP A 49 23.61 -0.08 6.78
N LEU A 50 22.74 -0.13 7.78
CA LEU A 50 21.95 0.98 8.26
C LEU A 50 21.82 0.85 9.77
N LEU A 51 22.28 1.87 10.50
CA LEU A 51 22.25 1.87 11.96
C LEU A 51 20.84 1.61 12.50
N ALA A 52 20.73 0.84 13.58
CA ALA A 52 19.44 0.54 14.21
C ALA A 52 18.65 1.81 14.58
N THR A 53 19.35 2.86 15.00
CA THR A 53 18.76 4.19 15.25
C THR A 53 18.17 4.81 13.99
N ASP A 54 18.88 4.73 12.85
CA ASP A 54 18.38 5.24 11.56
C ASP A 54 17.17 4.43 11.09
N ARG A 55 17.22 3.09 11.23
CA ARG A 55 16.07 2.21 10.93
C ARG A 55 14.84 2.60 11.75
N HIS A 56 15.01 2.80 13.06
CA HIS A 56 13.92 3.23 13.95
C HIS A 56 13.30 4.56 13.52
N LYS A 57 14.12 5.58 13.24
CA LYS A 57 13.66 6.92 12.82
C LYS A 57 12.92 6.89 11.49
N ILE A 58 13.46 6.13 10.52
CA ILE A 58 12.83 5.95 9.22
C ILE A 58 11.50 5.21 9.38
N ALA A 59 11.45 4.13 10.16
CA ALA A 59 10.21 3.40 10.45
C ALA A 59 9.14 4.29 11.09
N SER A 60 9.50 5.07 12.12
CA SER A 60 8.61 6.03 12.78
C SER A 60 8.09 7.11 11.82
N SER A 61 8.95 7.58 10.91
CA SER A 61 8.59 8.60 9.92
C SER A 61 7.68 8.05 8.83
N ILE A 62 7.94 6.84 8.33
CA ILE A 62 7.07 6.14 7.36
C ILE A 62 5.69 5.92 7.96
N ALA A 63 5.62 5.41 9.19
CA ALA A 63 4.35 5.17 9.88
C ALA A 63 3.57 6.49 10.08
N SER A 64 4.25 7.54 10.55
CA SER A 64 3.63 8.84 10.77
C SER A 64 3.15 9.49 9.47
N PHE A 65 3.94 9.41 8.39
CA PHE A 65 3.53 9.84 7.06
C PHE A 65 2.27 9.11 6.61
N THR A 66 2.26 7.78 6.71
CA THR A 66 1.15 6.94 6.26
C THR A 66 -0.14 7.28 6.99
N VAL A 67 -0.06 7.43 8.32
CA VAL A 67 -1.16 7.87 9.18
C VAL A 67 -1.70 9.23 8.73
N ASN A 68 -0.83 10.22 8.55
CA ASN A 68 -1.25 11.58 8.17
C ASN A 68 -1.86 11.62 6.77
N LYS A 69 -1.27 10.88 5.82
CA LYS A 69 -1.71 10.83 4.42
C LYS A 69 -3.11 10.24 4.30
N PHE A 70 -3.41 9.21 5.08
CA PHE A 70 -4.67 8.47 5.04
C PHE A 70 -5.47 8.64 6.33
N LYS A 71 -5.41 9.81 6.97
CA LYS A 71 -5.99 10.02 8.31
C LYS A 71 -7.51 9.80 8.35
N ASP A 72 -8.21 10.29 7.32
CA ASP A 72 -9.68 10.31 7.29
C ASP A 72 -10.24 8.99 6.75
N LYS A 73 -9.73 8.53 5.59
CA LYS A 73 -10.16 7.31 4.93
C LYS A 73 -9.04 6.74 4.06
N LEU A 74 -9.06 5.41 3.85
CA LEU A 74 -8.29 4.76 2.80
C LEU A 74 -9.07 4.81 1.49
N ASP A 75 -8.53 5.53 0.51
CA ASP A 75 -9.01 5.49 -0.87
C ASP A 75 -8.44 4.25 -1.60
N ALA A 76 -8.84 4.05 -2.86
CA ALA A 76 -8.39 2.90 -3.66
C ALA A 76 -6.86 2.82 -3.84
N LYS A 77 -6.15 3.95 -3.68
CA LYS A 77 -4.69 4.00 -3.68
C LYS A 77 -4.13 3.64 -2.30
N GLY A 78 -4.71 4.19 -1.23
CA GLY A 78 -4.32 3.98 0.15
C GLY A 78 -4.43 2.54 0.61
N VAL A 79 -5.46 1.80 0.17
CA VAL A 79 -5.61 0.36 0.45
C VAL A 79 -4.45 -0.48 -0.09
N LYS A 80 -3.70 0.02 -1.09
CA LYS A 80 -2.49 -0.62 -1.62
C LYS A 80 -1.22 -0.09 -0.97
N ILE A 81 -1.14 1.22 -0.75
CA ILE A 81 0.08 1.88 -0.26
C ILE A 81 0.25 1.74 1.25
N ALA A 82 -0.81 1.95 2.02
CA ALA A 82 -0.72 1.93 3.48
C ALA A 82 -0.19 0.58 4.00
N PRO A 83 -0.68 -0.59 3.55
CA PRO A 83 -0.10 -1.87 3.94
C PRO A 83 1.41 -1.97 3.64
N ARG A 84 1.84 -1.53 2.44
CA ARG A 84 3.25 -1.58 2.02
C ARG A 84 4.16 -0.74 2.89
N LEU A 85 3.77 0.51 3.15
CA LEU A 85 4.55 1.43 3.97
C LEU A 85 4.62 0.95 5.43
N ILE A 86 3.50 0.48 5.99
CA ILE A 86 3.48 -0.10 7.34
C ILE A 86 4.30 -1.38 7.41
N ALA A 87 4.24 -2.25 6.40
CA ALA A 87 5.07 -3.45 6.31
C ALA A 87 6.56 -3.11 6.31
N LEU A 88 6.98 -2.13 5.51
CA LEU A 88 8.37 -1.67 5.47
C LEU A 88 8.81 -1.15 6.84
N ALA A 89 7.99 -0.32 7.49
CA ALA A 89 8.30 0.20 8.82
C ALA A 89 8.48 -0.92 9.86
N LEU A 90 7.59 -1.92 9.87
CA LEU A 90 7.67 -3.08 10.77
C LEU A 90 8.84 -4.03 10.45
N ASN A 91 9.28 -4.10 9.19
CA ASN A 91 10.46 -4.88 8.81
C ASN A 91 11.78 -4.16 9.09
N LEU A 92 11.78 -2.83 9.15
CA LEU A 92 12.91 -2.02 9.60
C LEU A 92 13.08 -2.07 11.12
N ASP A 93 11.98 -1.94 11.85
CA ASP A 93 11.92 -2.02 13.30
C ASP A 93 10.59 -2.68 13.76
N PRO A 94 10.62 -3.97 14.16
CA PRO A 94 9.41 -4.69 14.55
C PRO A 94 8.80 -4.19 15.85
N ARG A 95 9.57 -3.47 16.68
CA ARG A 95 9.11 -2.89 17.95
C ARG A 95 8.71 -1.42 17.79
N ASN A 96 8.64 -0.92 16.56
CA ASN A 96 8.27 0.45 16.29
C ASN A 96 6.82 0.73 16.72
N ARG A 97 6.67 1.52 17.78
CA ARG A 97 5.36 1.86 18.35
C ARG A 97 4.44 2.56 17.34
N HIS A 98 4.96 3.46 16.52
CA HIS A 98 4.16 4.19 15.53
C HIS A 98 3.60 3.24 14.47
N ALA A 99 4.43 2.34 13.94
CA ALA A 99 4.03 1.36 12.94
C ALA A 99 3.01 0.36 13.50
N ALA A 100 3.22 -0.15 14.72
CA ALA A 100 2.31 -1.08 15.37
C ALA A 100 0.92 -0.46 15.62
N ILE A 101 0.87 0.77 16.14
CA ILE A 101 -0.38 1.50 16.37
C ILE A 101 -1.09 1.80 15.05
N ALA A 102 -0.34 2.27 14.04
CA ALA A 102 -0.90 2.56 12.72
C ALA A 102 -1.52 1.30 12.08
N ASN A 103 -0.80 0.17 12.12
CA ASN A 103 -1.30 -1.11 11.64
C ASN A 103 -2.64 -1.49 12.30
N PHE A 104 -2.68 -1.43 13.63
CA PHE A 104 -3.89 -1.71 14.41
C PHE A 104 -5.04 -0.76 14.04
N GLN A 105 -4.76 0.54 13.90
CA GLN A 105 -5.78 1.54 13.54
C GLN A 105 -6.33 1.31 12.12
N PHE A 106 -5.47 1.01 11.14
CA PHE A 106 -5.92 0.75 9.78
C PHE A 106 -6.74 -0.54 9.68
N LYS A 107 -6.29 -1.62 10.33
CA LYS A 107 -7.02 -2.90 10.36
C LYS A 107 -8.42 -2.78 10.96
N ASN A 108 -8.56 -2.02 12.04
CA ASN A 108 -9.81 -1.88 12.77
C ASN A 108 -10.62 -0.64 12.35
N GLU A 109 -10.21 0.04 11.27
CA GLU A 109 -10.89 1.24 10.76
C GLU A 109 -11.05 2.35 11.81
N ILE A 110 -10.13 2.41 12.78
CA ILE A 110 -10.15 3.39 13.87
C ILE A 110 -9.68 4.74 13.33
N PRO A 111 -10.37 5.85 13.65
CA PRO A 111 -9.93 7.19 13.28
C PRO A 111 -8.50 7.47 13.76
N ARG A 112 -7.68 7.98 12.85
CA ARG A 112 -6.28 8.28 13.12
C ARG A 112 -6.12 9.75 13.47
N LYS A 113 -5.29 10.02 14.47
CA LYS A 113 -4.86 11.39 14.80
C LYS A 113 -3.58 11.71 14.05
N ASN A 114 -3.41 12.98 13.68
CA ASN A 114 -2.16 13.43 13.10
C ASN A 114 -1.01 13.09 14.05
N SER A 115 -0.01 12.40 13.50
CA SER A 115 1.26 12.16 14.16
C SER A 115 2.23 13.26 13.75
N LYS A 116 3.11 13.70 14.65
CA LYS A 116 4.21 14.62 14.29
C LYS A 116 5.36 13.76 13.76
N PRO A 117 5.62 13.74 12.43
CA PRO A 117 6.73 12.97 11.90
C PRO A 117 8.06 13.66 12.22
N GLU A 118 9.15 12.89 12.29
CA GLU A 118 10.50 13.44 12.41
C GLU A 118 10.92 14.16 11.13
N TYR A 119 10.49 13.64 9.97
CA TYR A 119 10.74 14.22 8.65
C TYR A 119 9.45 14.71 7.98
N SER A 120 9.54 15.82 7.23
CA SER A 120 8.50 16.17 6.25
C SER A 120 8.41 15.09 5.15
N ALA A 121 7.33 15.04 4.38
CA ALA A 121 7.20 14.06 3.28
C ALA A 121 8.34 14.16 2.27
N ILE A 122 8.68 15.39 1.86
CA ILE A 122 9.77 15.68 0.90
C ILE A 122 11.11 15.21 1.49
N THR A 123 11.40 15.59 2.75
CA THR A 123 12.62 15.19 3.44
C THR A 123 12.70 13.68 3.63
N LEU A 124 11.59 13.03 3.97
CA LEU A 124 11.54 11.57 4.13
C LEU A 124 11.85 10.86 2.81
N ALA A 125 11.27 11.30 1.70
CA ALA A 125 11.56 10.74 0.38
C ALA A 125 13.04 10.91 0.01
N GLN A 126 13.63 12.08 0.28
CA GLN A 126 15.07 12.33 0.07
C GLN A 126 15.96 11.45 0.96
N VAL A 127 15.62 11.28 2.24
CA VAL A 127 16.35 10.40 3.17
C VAL A 127 16.30 8.96 2.68
N LEU A 128 15.11 8.47 2.31
CA LEU A 128 14.93 7.11 1.78
C LEU A 128 15.76 6.88 0.51
N GLN A 129 15.70 7.82 -0.42
CA GLN A 129 16.45 7.79 -1.67
C GLN A 129 17.97 7.80 -1.41
N SER A 130 18.46 8.70 -0.57
CA SER A 130 19.89 8.82 -0.26
C SER A 130 20.43 7.57 0.43
N ARG A 131 19.69 7.02 1.40
CA ARG A 131 20.07 5.78 2.09
C ARG A 131 20.05 4.58 1.14
N ALA A 132 19.06 4.49 0.24
CA ALA A 132 19.02 3.44 -0.76
C ALA A 132 20.26 3.45 -1.68
N GLN A 133 20.74 4.63 -2.10
CA GLN A 133 21.96 4.73 -2.91
C GLN A 133 23.20 4.21 -2.16
N ILE A 134 23.32 4.47 -0.86
CA ILE A 134 24.42 3.95 -0.03
C ILE A 134 24.32 2.43 0.07
N LEU A 135 23.12 1.91 0.32
CA LEU A 135 22.87 0.47 0.43
C LEU A 135 23.17 -0.28 -0.88
N ILE A 136 22.82 0.28 -2.04
CA ILE A 136 23.17 -0.30 -3.34
C ILE A 136 24.69 -0.37 -3.51
N LYS A 137 25.42 0.68 -3.13
CA LYS A 137 26.89 0.71 -3.21
C LYS A 137 27.58 -0.31 -2.32
N SER A 138 26.97 -0.70 -1.19
CA SER A 138 27.50 -1.79 -0.35
C SER A 138 27.50 -3.15 -1.06
N GLY A 139 26.59 -3.35 -2.03
CA GLY A 139 26.53 -4.52 -2.89
C GLY A 139 26.00 -5.81 -2.26
N ASN A 140 25.76 -5.87 -0.94
CA ASN A 140 25.23 -7.07 -0.31
C ASN A 140 23.73 -7.27 -0.62
N ASN A 141 23.28 -8.52 -0.70
CA ASN A 141 21.92 -8.85 -1.17
C ASN A 141 20.81 -8.24 -0.29
N VAL A 142 20.99 -8.18 1.03
CA VAL A 142 19.98 -7.67 1.96
C VAL A 142 19.87 -6.14 1.83
N ASN A 143 21.00 -5.45 1.69
CA ASN A 143 21.05 -4.01 1.48
C ASN A 143 20.46 -3.61 0.14
N VAL A 144 20.83 -4.31 -0.94
CA VAL A 144 20.26 -4.09 -2.26
C VAL A 144 18.75 -4.29 -2.20
N LEU A 145 18.27 -5.38 -1.58
CA LEU A 145 16.85 -5.62 -1.40
C LEU A 145 16.14 -4.50 -0.63
N LEU A 146 16.69 -4.07 0.51
CA LEU A 146 16.17 -2.95 1.29
C LEU A 146 16.13 -1.65 0.47
N ALA A 147 17.18 -1.36 -0.30
CA ALA A 147 17.27 -0.17 -1.14
C ALA A 147 16.11 -0.11 -2.15
N GLY A 148 15.75 -1.25 -2.75
CA GLY A 148 14.61 -1.34 -3.65
C GLY A 148 13.29 -0.93 -2.98
N TYR A 149 13.05 -1.40 -1.75
CA TYR A 149 11.88 -0.98 -0.97
C TYR A 149 11.93 0.49 -0.57
N MET A 150 13.10 1.02 -0.19
CA MET A 150 13.28 2.43 0.17
C MET A 150 13.03 3.36 -1.02
N LEU A 151 13.52 3.01 -2.22
CA LEU A 151 13.25 3.75 -3.45
C LEU A 151 11.77 3.70 -3.83
N SER A 152 11.16 2.53 -3.77
CA SER A 152 9.72 2.40 -4.03
C SER A 152 8.89 3.18 -3.03
N ALA A 153 9.24 3.16 -1.74
CA ALA A 153 8.57 3.96 -0.72
C ALA A 153 8.78 5.46 -0.93
N ALA A 154 9.99 5.89 -1.30
CA ALA A 154 10.28 7.29 -1.60
C ALA A 154 9.39 7.84 -2.72
N VAL A 155 9.21 7.08 -3.81
CA VAL A 155 8.33 7.46 -4.93
C VAL A 155 6.84 7.48 -4.53
N GLU A 156 6.40 6.57 -3.65
CA GLU A 156 5.02 6.57 -3.14
C GLU A 156 4.75 7.75 -2.19
N ILE A 157 5.78 8.18 -1.45
CA ILE A 157 5.72 9.32 -0.52
C ILE A 157 5.75 10.65 -1.27
N ASP A 158 6.66 10.78 -2.23
CA ASP A 158 6.82 11.96 -3.08
C ASP A 158 7.18 11.56 -4.51
N SER A 159 6.16 11.52 -5.37
CA SER A 159 6.33 11.18 -6.79
C SER A 159 7.01 12.27 -7.62
N SER A 160 7.20 13.48 -7.06
CA SER A 160 7.92 14.57 -7.71
C SER A 160 9.43 14.51 -7.48
N ASN A 161 9.90 13.61 -6.60
CA ASN A 161 11.31 13.40 -6.38
C ASN A 161 11.93 12.63 -7.56
N GLU A 162 12.44 13.36 -8.54
CA GLU A 162 13.04 12.81 -9.77
C GLU A 162 14.17 11.82 -9.48
N ASN A 163 15.01 12.09 -8.48
CA ASN A 163 16.10 11.19 -8.08
C ASN A 163 15.60 9.86 -7.53
N ALA A 164 14.47 9.85 -6.81
CA ALA A 164 13.86 8.62 -6.32
C ALA A 164 13.23 7.83 -7.46
N VAL A 165 12.58 8.53 -8.41
CA VAL A 165 11.98 7.93 -9.61
C VAL A 165 13.07 7.30 -10.47
N ASP A 166 14.12 8.03 -10.80
CA ASP A 166 15.24 7.55 -11.59
C ASP A 166 15.94 6.37 -10.91
N GLY A 167 16.27 6.49 -9.62
CA GLY A 167 16.87 5.42 -8.84
C GLY A 167 16.03 4.14 -8.82
N LEU A 168 14.70 4.26 -8.67
CA LEU A 168 13.80 3.10 -8.73
C LEU A 168 13.79 2.46 -10.13
N LYS A 169 13.85 3.26 -11.20
CA LYS A 169 13.90 2.75 -12.58
C LYS A 169 15.21 2.03 -12.87
N MET A 170 16.34 2.57 -12.44
CA MET A 170 17.64 1.90 -12.53
C MET A 170 17.63 0.58 -11.76
N TYR A 171 17.18 0.59 -10.50
CA TYR A 171 17.03 -0.62 -9.71
C TYR A 171 16.20 -1.69 -10.44
N GLN A 172 15.05 -1.29 -11.01
CA GLN A 172 14.16 -2.22 -11.71
C GLN A 172 14.77 -2.80 -12.98
N LYS A 173 15.64 -2.05 -13.65
CA LYS A 173 16.37 -2.51 -14.84
C LYS A 173 17.44 -3.52 -14.48
N ASP A 174 18.18 -3.27 -13.40
CA ASP A 174 19.36 -4.05 -13.06
C ASP A 174 19.03 -5.29 -12.21
N ILE A 175 18.06 -5.17 -11.30
CA ILE A 175 17.75 -6.18 -10.28
C ILE A 175 16.34 -6.77 -10.48
N GLY A 176 15.39 -5.93 -10.93
CA GLY A 176 14.02 -6.35 -11.20
C GLY A 176 12.96 -5.68 -10.32
N LYS A 177 11.71 -6.12 -10.47
CA LYS A 177 10.56 -5.52 -9.78
C LYS A 177 10.61 -5.77 -8.27
N ILE A 178 10.15 -4.78 -7.51
CA ILE A 178 10.01 -4.88 -6.05
C ILE A 178 8.86 -5.81 -5.68
N ASP A 179 9.17 -6.87 -4.94
CA ASP A 179 8.21 -7.87 -4.49
C ASP A 179 7.60 -7.53 -3.13
N TRP A 180 6.60 -6.65 -3.13
CA TRP A 180 5.92 -6.25 -1.90
C TRP A 180 5.22 -7.40 -1.15
N ASP A 181 4.90 -8.51 -1.82
CA ASP A 181 4.24 -9.65 -1.17
C ASP A 181 5.16 -10.36 -0.15
N LEU A 182 6.48 -10.20 -0.31
CA LEU A 182 7.46 -10.64 0.68
C LEU A 182 7.29 -9.91 2.02
N LEU A 183 7.23 -8.58 2.02
CA LEU A 183 7.08 -7.79 3.26
C LEU A 183 5.68 -7.88 3.85
N LEU A 184 4.65 -8.04 3.00
CA LEU A 184 3.27 -8.20 3.44
C LEU A 184 3.02 -9.56 4.12
N GLY A 185 3.97 -10.51 4.03
CA GLY A 185 3.80 -11.85 4.58
C GLY A 185 2.77 -12.69 3.80
N LYS A 186 2.49 -12.33 2.55
CA LYS A 186 1.60 -13.08 1.65
C LYS A 186 2.28 -14.31 1.06
N LYS A 187 3.61 -14.31 1.01
CA LYS A 187 4.41 -15.50 0.75
C LYS A 187 4.61 -16.27 2.06
N GLY A 188 3.69 -17.18 2.34
CA GLY A 188 3.93 -18.29 3.27
C GLY A 188 4.63 -19.42 2.52
N LYS A 189 5.61 -20.08 3.18
CA LYS A 189 6.11 -21.39 2.79
C LYS A 189 4.98 -22.40 2.65
#